data_AF-A0A6V7RBP6-F1
#
_entry.id   AF-A0A6V7RBP6-F1
#
_cell.length_a   1.000
_cell.length_b   1.000
_cell.length_c   1.000
_cell.angle_alpha   90.00
_cell.angle_beta   90.00
_cell.angle_gamma   90.00
#
_symmetry.space_group_name_H-M   'P 1'
#
loop_
_entity.id
_entity.type
_entity.pdbx_description
1 polymer ?
#
loop_
_entity_poly.entity_id
_entity_poly.type
_entity_poly.pdbx_seq_one_letter_code
_entity_poly.pdbx_strand_id
1 'polypeptide(L)'
;MTNNSPELVIDTALETNNLFLKNAERLKGIFSVNGHMSEDGYVDTFKDESKYIETDLNNLIDSIGTIDLDYMLTFSLSVIERDDITIYSYESNKMSNIEKLDDYHYKIPLSSKSIISKAIVGAIIMEHTYKESFHYELYKSSNDADNLVNYLLKEKIMIYNEGILSDEKYNDFIDELNNFSELFNIIFEQSEGSEMIVSTIYVLRKYLKLEWDTIFKLMKDEILIIDNIINELNEIVWKLNHNELNEYWKNKIDIKIININYLKDKSRNYKLDSKNIRQQFNEKTTDDLKQVSGIYLIYRNGRLFYIGEGKVYTRILRHINKPYRPVVGEIEDRIKEFVDIYYDEVSVVVLKMSNPSDRKIRILLENLFTYNMLPSFTKVEINRALNENKTNLIND
;
A
#
# COMPACT_ATOMS: atom_id res chain seq x y z
N MET A 1 17.12 -2.50 -28.66
CA MET A 1 16.71 -2.01 -27.33
C MET A 1 17.49 -2.82 -26.33
N THR A 2 18.50 -2.23 -25.68
CA THR A 2 19.25 -2.92 -24.61
C THR A 2 18.34 -3.05 -23.40
N ASN A 3 18.20 -4.27 -22.88
CA ASN A 3 17.37 -4.56 -21.73
C ASN A 3 18.11 -4.01 -20.49
N ASN A 4 17.69 -2.88 -19.95
CA ASN A 4 18.33 -2.23 -18.79
C ASN A 4 17.84 -2.78 -17.43
N SER A 5 17.09 -3.89 -17.44
CA SER A 5 16.59 -4.49 -16.20
C SER A 5 17.72 -5.11 -15.38
N PRO A 6 17.66 -5.02 -14.05
CA PRO A 6 18.61 -5.70 -13.18
C PRO A 6 18.56 -7.21 -13.41
N GLU A 7 19.73 -7.84 -13.41
CA GLU A 7 19.90 -9.28 -13.59
C GLU A 7 20.56 -9.86 -12.35
N LEU A 8 19.95 -10.87 -11.75
CA LEU A 8 20.55 -11.60 -10.65
C LEU A 8 21.33 -12.78 -11.23
N VAL A 9 22.59 -12.95 -10.82
CA VAL A 9 23.52 -13.94 -11.37
C VAL A 9 24.14 -14.76 -10.24
N ILE A 10 24.13 -16.08 -10.37
CA ILE A 10 24.83 -17.00 -9.47
C ILE A 10 26.13 -17.46 -10.14
N ASP A 11 27.24 -17.41 -9.40
CA ASP A 11 28.55 -17.98 -9.77
C ASP A 11 28.80 -19.28 -9.01
N THR A 12 28.54 -20.42 -9.64
CA THR A 12 28.69 -21.74 -9.03
C THR A 12 30.14 -22.19 -8.90
N ALA A 13 31.13 -21.42 -9.38
CA ALA A 13 32.54 -21.68 -9.12
C ALA A 13 32.95 -21.26 -7.70
N LEU A 14 32.13 -20.44 -7.02
CA LEU A 14 32.38 -19.93 -5.69
C LEU A 14 31.46 -20.62 -4.67
N GLU A 15 32.04 -21.19 -3.61
CA GLU A 15 31.30 -21.79 -2.50
C GLU A 15 30.62 -20.74 -1.60
N THR A 16 31.14 -19.52 -1.60
CA THR A 16 30.59 -18.37 -0.86
C THR A 16 30.69 -17.12 -1.72
N ASN A 17 29.90 -16.10 -1.39
CA ASN A 17 29.82 -14.83 -2.08
C ASN A 17 29.53 -14.99 -3.58
N ASN A 18 28.52 -15.79 -3.89
CA ASN A 18 28.26 -16.27 -5.25
C ASN A 18 26.98 -15.72 -5.87
N LEU A 19 26.20 -14.89 -5.17
CA LEU A 19 25.01 -14.24 -5.72
C LEU A 19 25.27 -12.77 -6.01
N PHE A 20 25.10 -12.35 -7.25
CA PHE A 20 25.42 -11.01 -7.72
C PHE A 20 24.24 -10.33 -8.40
N LEU A 21 24.06 -9.04 -8.16
CA LEU A 21 23.19 -8.19 -8.96
C LEU A 21 24.02 -7.44 -10.00
N LYS A 22 23.71 -7.69 -11.27
CA LYS A 22 24.26 -6.99 -12.43
C LYS A 22 23.25 -5.98 -12.94
N ASN A 23 23.74 -4.80 -13.29
CA ASN A 23 22.92 -3.66 -13.66
C ASN A 23 23.70 -2.74 -14.59
N ALA A 24 23.01 -2.15 -15.57
CA ALA A 24 23.63 -1.24 -16.53
C ALA A 24 24.02 0.11 -15.92
N GLU A 25 23.33 0.50 -14.85
CA GLU A 25 23.50 1.78 -14.15
C GLU A 25 23.43 1.57 -12.65
N ARG A 26 24.01 2.48 -11.86
CA ARG A 26 23.91 2.44 -10.39
C ARG A 26 22.45 2.46 -9.94
N LEU A 27 22.05 1.47 -9.16
CA LEU A 27 20.72 1.35 -8.57
C LEU A 27 20.78 1.58 -7.06
N LYS A 28 19.73 2.20 -6.53
CA LYS A 28 19.44 2.22 -5.10
C LYS A 28 18.18 1.40 -4.89
N GLY A 29 18.18 0.50 -3.93
CA GLY A 29 17.04 -0.38 -3.74
C GLY A 29 17.05 -1.11 -2.43
N ILE A 30 15.99 -1.88 -2.23
CA ILE A 30 15.83 -2.78 -1.09
C ILE A 30 15.55 -4.15 -1.67
N PHE A 31 16.32 -5.15 -1.24
CA PHE A 31 16.13 -6.52 -1.69
C PHE A 31 15.82 -7.45 -0.53
N SER A 32 15.14 -8.55 -0.83
CA SER A 32 14.92 -9.66 0.08
C SER A 32 15.14 -10.96 -0.67
N VAL A 33 15.82 -11.90 -0.02
CA VAL A 33 16.03 -13.26 -0.54
C VAL A 33 15.46 -14.25 0.46
N ASN A 34 14.62 -15.15 -0.04
CA ASN A 34 14.09 -16.25 0.74
C ASN A 34 14.27 -17.53 -0.07
N GLY A 35 14.76 -18.59 0.56
CA GLY A 35 14.97 -19.85 -0.13
C GLY A 35 14.80 -21.07 0.76
N HIS A 36 14.51 -22.19 0.10
CA HIS A 36 14.44 -23.51 0.72
C HIS A 36 15.30 -24.48 -0.10
N MET A 37 16.16 -25.22 0.59
CA MET A 37 16.97 -26.30 0.05
C MET A 37 16.40 -27.62 0.54
N SER A 38 16.29 -28.63 -0.33
CA SER A 38 16.04 -30.00 0.13
C SER A 38 17.15 -30.94 -0.34
N GLU A 39 17.77 -31.62 0.62
CA GLU A 39 18.79 -32.64 0.37
C GLU A 39 18.44 -33.87 1.22
N ASP A 40 18.38 -35.05 0.60
CA ASP A 40 18.14 -36.34 1.26
C ASP A 40 16.93 -36.38 2.24
N GLY A 41 15.86 -35.63 1.93
CA GLY A 41 14.63 -35.57 2.74
C GLY A 41 14.68 -34.59 3.91
N TYR A 42 15.76 -33.84 4.09
CA TYR A 42 15.84 -32.67 4.96
C TYR A 42 15.51 -31.40 4.17
N VAL A 43 14.84 -30.44 4.81
CA VAL A 43 14.55 -29.11 4.24
C VAL A 43 15.26 -28.08 5.10
N ASP A 44 16.24 -27.40 4.54
CA ASP A 44 16.86 -26.23 5.17
C ASP A 44 16.24 -24.96 4.59
N THR A 45 15.87 -24.02 5.46
CA THR A 45 15.17 -22.79 5.06
C THR A 45 16.03 -21.61 5.46
N PHE A 46 16.46 -20.80 4.50
CA PHE A 46 17.12 -19.54 4.78
C PHE A 46 16.20 -18.39 4.40
N LYS A 47 15.96 -17.49 5.36
CA LYS A 47 15.29 -16.22 5.13
C LYS A 47 16.25 -15.13 5.54
N ASP A 48 16.81 -14.44 4.55
CA ASP A 48 17.54 -13.21 4.83
C ASP A 48 16.55 -12.09 5.09
N GLU A 49 16.82 -11.31 6.13
CA GLU A 49 16.10 -10.06 6.35
C GLU A 49 16.35 -9.13 5.16
N SER A 50 15.35 -8.31 4.80
CA SER A 50 15.50 -7.34 3.71
C SER A 50 16.68 -6.40 3.99
N LYS A 51 17.49 -6.11 2.98
CA LYS A 51 18.69 -5.27 3.08
C LYS A 51 18.59 -4.11 2.08
N TYR A 52 19.03 -2.92 2.49
CA TYR A 52 19.23 -1.80 1.57
C TYR A 52 20.52 -2.00 0.76
N ILE A 53 20.46 -1.68 -0.52
CA ILE A 53 21.60 -1.76 -1.42
C ILE A 53 21.78 -0.46 -2.20
N GLU A 54 23.03 -0.02 -2.27
CA GLU A 54 23.50 1.00 -3.19
C GLU A 54 24.55 0.34 -4.08
N THR A 55 24.19 0.16 -5.35
CA THR A 55 24.93 -0.69 -6.28
C THR A 55 25.88 0.09 -7.16
N ASP A 56 27.08 -0.45 -7.38
CA ASP A 56 27.91 -0.19 -8.57
C ASP A 56 27.46 -1.12 -9.73
N LEU A 57 28.28 -1.39 -10.76
CA LEU A 57 27.86 -2.19 -11.93
C LEU A 57 27.77 -3.71 -11.67
N ASN A 58 28.43 -4.21 -10.61
CA ASN A 58 28.44 -5.61 -10.19
C ASN A 58 28.48 -5.65 -8.65
N ASN A 59 27.45 -6.18 -8.01
CA ASN A 59 27.35 -6.13 -6.54
C ASN A 59 27.08 -7.50 -5.98
N LEU A 60 27.90 -7.87 -5.00
CA LEU A 60 27.66 -9.03 -4.18
C LEU A 60 26.40 -8.80 -3.33
N ILE A 61 25.45 -9.73 -3.44
CA ILE A 61 24.17 -9.71 -2.75
C ILE A 61 24.22 -10.65 -1.55
N ASP A 62 24.63 -11.90 -1.77
CA ASP A 62 24.70 -12.91 -0.72
C ASP A 62 25.56 -14.12 -1.10
N SER A 63 25.62 -15.10 -0.20
CA SER A 63 26.20 -16.43 -0.42
C SER A 63 25.13 -17.51 -0.42
N ILE A 64 25.16 -18.39 -1.42
CA ILE A 64 24.36 -19.60 -1.49
C ILE A 64 25.33 -20.77 -1.27
N GLY A 65 25.42 -21.25 -0.03
CA GLY A 65 26.51 -22.10 0.47
C GLY A 65 26.56 -23.54 -0.07
N THR A 66 25.47 -24.01 -0.64
CA THR A 66 25.37 -25.30 -1.34
C THR A 66 24.50 -25.05 -2.56
N ILE A 67 24.83 -25.64 -3.70
CA ILE A 67 23.99 -25.62 -4.90
C ILE A 67 23.63 -27.07 -5.17
N ASP A 68 22.67 -27.62 -4.40
CA ASP A 68 22.05 -28.91 -4.73
C ASP A 68 20.62 -28.74 -5.28
N LEU A 69 20.35 -29.43 -6.38
CA LEU A 69 19.58 -28.95 -7.55
C LEU A 69 18.04 -28.81 -7.41
N ASP A 70 17.48 -28.62 -6.21
CA ASP A 70 16.03 -28.43 -5.95
C ASP A 70 15.74 -27.19 -5.08
N TYR A 71 16.15 -25.99 -5.55
CA TYR A 71 15.90 -24.72 -4.85
C TYR A 71 14.53 -24.11 -5.15
N MET A 72 13.78 -23.82 -4.09
CA MET A 72 12.80 -22.74 -4.13
C MET A 72 13.51 -21.43 -3.81
N LEU A 73 13.54 -20.48 -4.76
CA LEU A 73 14.11 -19.15 -4.56
C LEU A 73 13.02 -18.10 -4.80
N THR A 74 12.75 -17.30 -3.79
CA THR A 74 11.98 -16.07 -3.88
C THR A 74 12.94 -14.89 -3.72
N PHE A 75 13.04 -14.06 -4.76
CA PHE A 75 13.82 -12.84 -4.74
C PHE A 75 12.90 -11.67 -5.06
N SER A 76 13.02 -10.60 -4.27
CA SER A 76 12.32 -9.34 -4.52
C SER A 76 13.32 -8.19 -4.43
N LEU A 77 13.26 -7.27 -5.38
CA LEU A 77 14.10 -6.07 -5.45
C LEU A 77 13.22 -4.88 -5.80
N SER A 78 13.13 -3.94 -4.86
CA SER A 78 12.50 -2.63 -5.06
C SER A 78 13.57 -1.62 -5.47
N VAL A 79 13.59 -1.24 -6.75
CA VAL A 79 14.51 -0.23 -7.29
C VAL A 79 13.87 1.14 -7.14
N ILE A 80 14.56 2.04 -6.44
CA ILE A 80 14.10 3.40 -6.16
C ILE A 80 14.58 4.31 -7.30
N GLU A 81 13.66 4.70 -8.19
CA GLU A 81 13.95 5.54 -9.35
C GLU A 81 13.79 7.03 -9.00
N ARG A 82 13.49 7.91 -9.95
CA ARG A 82 13.28 9.34 -9.66
C ARG A 82 11.97 9.58 -8.92
N ASP A 83 10.86 9.18 -9.52
CA ASP A 83 9.51 9.47 -9.03
C ASP A 83 8.79 8.21 -8.51
N ASP A 84 9.21 7.05 -9.03
CA ASP A 84 8.57 5.76 -8.76
C ASP A 84 9.56 4.73 -8.18
N ILE A 85 9.01 3.57 -7.81
CA ILE A 85 9.72 2.39 -7.35
C ILE A 85 9.29 1.23 -8.23
N THR A 86 10.26 0.66 -8.96
CA THR A 86 10.02 -0.52 -9.79
C THR A 86 10.36 -1.75 -8.98
N ILE A 87 9.39 -2.65 -8.84
CA ILE A 87 9.53 -3.88 -8.06
C ILE A 87 9.73 -5.05 -9.00
N TYR A 88 10.91 -5.64 -8.90
CA TYR A 88 11.31 -6.84 -9.62
C TYR A 88 11.16 -8.03 -8.69
N SER A 89 10.57 -9.11 -9.17
CA SER A 89 10.60 -10.36 -8.43
C SER A 89 10.81 -11.59 -9.30
N TYR A 90 11.30 -12.61 -8.63
CA TYR A 90 11.47 -13.95 -9.13
C TYR A 90 10.99 -14.91 -8.05
N GLU A 91 10.15 -15.85 -8.47
CA GLU A 91 9.74 -16.98 -7.66
C GLU A 91 9.89 -18.21 -8.54
N SER A 92 10.69 -19.17 -8.10
CA SER A 92 10.77 -20.46 -8.78
C SER A 92 10.79 -21.59 -7.78
N ASN A 93 10.17 -22.69 -8.21
CA ASN A 93 10.15 -23.95 -7.49
C ASN A 93 11.00 -25.03 -8.19
N LYS A 94 11.69 -24.68 -9.29
CA LYS A 94 12.49 -25.59 -10.12
C LYS A 94 13.68 -24.89 -10.79
N MET A 95 14.80 -25.61 -10.89
CA MET A 95 16.02 -25.15 -11.58
C MET A 95 15.85 -24.92 -13.10
N SER A 96 14.82 -25.48 -13.74
CA SER A 96 14.59 -25.27 -15.19
C SER A 96 14.28 -23.81 -15.58
N ASN A 97 14.01 -22.96 -14.59
CA ASN A 97 13.58 -21.57 -14.80
C ASN A 97 14.72 -20.55 -14.71
N ILE A 98 15.95 -20.99 -14.41
CA ILE A 98 17.16 -20.16 -14.50
C ILE A 98 17.88 -20.38 -15.84
N GLU A 99 18.46 -19.32 -16.39
CA GLU A 99 19.12 -19.32 -17.69
C GLU A 99 20.63 -19.57 -17.51
N LYS A 100 21.15 -20.67 -18.07
CA LYS A 100 22.61 -20.92 -18.08
C LYS A 100 23.30 -19.91 -19.00
N LEU A 101 24.21 -19.10 -18.46
CA LEU A 101 25.00 -18.15 -19.23
C LEU A 101 26.30 -18.81 -19.75
N ASP A 102 27.01 -19.49 -18.86
CA ASP A 102 28.21 -20.27 -19.17
C ASP A 102 28.35 -21.44 -18.16
N ASP A 103 29.50 -22.11 -18.15
CA ASP A 103 29.71 -23.31 -17.33
C ASP A 103 29.64 -23.07 -15.81
N TYR A 104 29.80 -21.83 -15.36
CA TYR A 104 29.79 -21.47 -13.93
C TYR A 104 28.74 -20.41 -13.59
N HIS A 105 28.22 -19.67 -14.57
CA HIS A 105 27.27 -18.59 -14.31
C HIS A 105 25.85 -18.92 -14.76
N TYR A 106 24.90 -18.65 -13.87
CA TYR A 106 23.47 -18.79 -14.13
C TYR A 106 22.75 -17.48 -13.85
N LYS A 107 21.87 -17.08 -14.77
CA LYS A 107 21.03 -15.90 -14.66
C LYS A 107 19.66 -16.28 -14.11
N ILE A 108 19.25 -15.57 -13.08
CA ILE A 108 17.90 -15.58 -12.54
C ILE A 108 17.13 -14.42 -13.21
N PRO A 109 16.15 -14.72 -14.09
CA PRO A 109 15.41 -13.70 -14.80
C PRO A 109 14.48 -12.97 -13.84
N LEU A 110 14.80 -11.72 -13.52
CA LEU A 110 13.92 -10.87 -12.75
C LEU A 110 12.79 -10.34 -13.63
N SER A 111 11.55 -10.49 -13.18
CA SER A 111 10.38 -9.93 -13.85
C SER A 111 9.92 -8.67 -13.13
N SER A 112 9.74 -7.57 -13.87
CA SER A 112 9.06 -6.39 -13.32
C SER A 112 7.61 -6.77 -13.01
N LYS A 113 7.23 -6.71 -11.74
CA LYS A 113 5.87 -7.05 -11.29
C LYS A 113 4.99 -5.83 -11.15
N SER A 114 5.54 -4.73 -10.66
CA SER A 114 4.78 -3.53 -10.36
C SER A 114 5.66 -2.30 -10.33
N ILE A 115 5.01 -1.16 -10.56
CA ILE A 115 5.58 0.17 -10.38
C ILE A 115 4.68 0.87 -9.37
N ILE A 116 5.26 1.41 -8.31
CA ILE A 116 4.55 2.12 -7.26
C ILE A 116 5.16 3.50 -7.05
N SER A 117 4.33 4.53 -6.95
CA SER A 117 4.82 5.88 -6.68
C SER A 117 5.46 5.95 -5.30
N LYS A 118 6.60 6.63 -5.20
CA LYS A 118 7.26 6.90 -3.91
C LYS A 118 6.36 7.67 -2.95
N ALA A 119 5.50 8.55 -3.47
CA ALA A 119 4.57 9.32 -2.67
C ALA A 119 3.53 8.41 -1.98
N ILE A 120 3.10 7.34 -2.66
CA ILE A 120 2.18 6.34 -2.10
C ILE A 120 2.86 5.56 -0.99
N VAL A 121 4.07 5.06 -1.23
CA VAL A 121 4.84 4.37 -0.17
C VAL A 121 5.10 5.32 0.99
N GLY A 122 5.46 6.58 0.71
CA GLY A 122 5.67 7.59 1.73
C GLY A 122 4.43 7.88 2.56
N ALA A 123 3.24 7.93 1.94
CA ALA A 123 1.98 8.08 2.65
C ALA A 123 1.70 6.89 3.59
N ILE A 124 1.96 5.66 3.13
CA ILE A 124 1.82 4.45 3.96
C ILE A 124 2.73 4.54 5.19
N ILE A 125 4.01 4.90 5.01
CA ILE A 125 4.94 5.04 6.14
C ILE A 125 4.50 6.16 7.08
N MET A 126 4.04 7.30 6.54
CA MET A 126 3.56 8.44 7.33
C MET A 126 2.32 8.11 8.17
N GLU A 127 1.36 7.35 7.63
CA GLU A 127 0.18 6.84 8.36
C GLU A 127 0.58 5.96 9.57
N HIS A 128 1.73 5.29 9.47
CA HIS A 128 2.24 4.39 10.51
C HIS A 128 3.26 5.06 11.44
N THR A 129 3.33 6.40 11.44
CA THR A 129 4.26 7.17 12.28
C THR A 129 4.14 6.79 13.76
N TYR A 130 2.93 6.79 14.32
CA TYR A 130 2.70 6.57 15.76
C TYR A 130 2.40 5.12 16.17
N LYS A 131 2.57 4.14 15.27
CA LYS A 131 2.37 2.73 15.63
C LYS A 131 3.63 2.18 16.31
N GLU A 132 3.51 1.88 17.62
CA GLU A 132 4.59 1.46 18.54
C GLU A 132 4.96 -0.03 18.44
N SER A 133 4.10 -0.89 17.90
CA SER A 133 4.40 -2.31 17.72
C SER A 133 3.88 -2.82 16.38
N PHE A 134 4.71 -3.61 15.70
CA PHE A 134 4.36 -4.30 14.48
C PHE A 134 4.43 -5.81 14.72
N HIS A 135 3.28 -6.43 14.96
CA HIS A 135 3.15 -7.88 14.77
C HIS A 135 2.82 -8.15 13.31
N TYR A 136 3.79 -8.74 12.62
CA TYR A 136 3.72 -9.05 11.20
C TYR A 136 2.91 -10.32 10.95
N GLU A 137 1.58 -10.27 11.12
CA GLU A 137 0.66 -11.32 10.65
C GLU A 137 -0.35 -10.83 9.59
N LEU A 138 -0.35 -9.53 9.25
CA LEU A 138 -1.37 -8.93 8.36
C LEU A 138 -1.17 -9.21 6.85
N TYR A 139 -0.05 -9.78 6.43
CA TYR A 139 0.22 -10.05 5.00
C TYR A 139 0.78 -11.47 4.77
N LYS A 140 -0.04 -12.50 4.97
CA LYS A 140 0.19 -13.83 4.39
C LYS A 140 -0.21 -13.90 2.90
N SER A 141 0.12 -12.87 2.12
CA SER A 141 -0.04 -12.89 0.67
C SER A 141 1.09 -12.12 -0.02
N SER A 142 2.07 -12.85 -0.54
CA SER A 142 2.82 -12.67 -1.82
C SER A 142 2.89 -11.29 -2.52
N ASN A 143 2.77 -10.14 -1.86
CA ASN A 143 2.79 -8.83 -2.50
C ASN A 143 4.17 -8.19 -2.29
N ASP A 144 4.96 -8.10 -3.35
CA ASP A 144 6.36 -7.67 -3.30
C ASP A 144 6.58 -6.25 -2.69
N ALA A 145 5.55 -5.40 -2.71
CA ALA A 145 5.56 -4.07 -2.07
C ALA A 145 5.55 -4.13 -0.53
N ASP A 146 5.05 -5.21 0.07
CA ASP A 146 4.97 -5.34 1.52
C ASP A 146 6.38 -5.50 2.14
N ASN A 147 7.31 -6.16 1.42
CA ASN A 147 8.70 -6.31 1.85
C ASN A 147 9.43 -4.96 1.95
N LEU A 148 9.17 -4.07 1.00
CA LEU A 148 9.68 -2.70 1.00
C LEU A 148 9.14 -1.91 2.19
N VAL A 149 7.81 -1.87 2.35
CA VAL A 149 7.14 -1.12 3.42
C VAL A 149 7.63 -1.58 4.79
N ASN A 150 7.75 -2.89 4.96
CA ASN A 150 8.29 -3.50 6.17
C ASN A 150 9.68 -3.07 6.54
N TYR A 151 10.58 -3.14 5.56
CA TYR A 151 11.96 -2.75 5.77
C TYR A 151 12.01 -1.31 6.27
N LEU A 152 11.30 -0.40 5.60
CA LEU A 152 11.24 1.02 5.96
C LEU A 152 10.66 1.25 7.36
N LEU A 153 9.63 0.50 7.75
CA LEU A 153 9.04 0.61 9.10
C LEU A 153 9.97 0.04 10.19
N LYS A 154 10.69 -1.05 9.89
CA LYS A 154 11.69 -1.62 10.79
C LYS A 154 12.83 -0.61 11.00
N GLU A 155 13.34 -0.02 9.93
CA GLU A 155 14.34 1.05 9.98
C GLU A 155 13.84 2.24 10.80
N LYS A 156 12.60 2.70 10.58
CA LYS A 156 11.98 3.78 11.37
C LYS A 156 12.06 3.50 12.87
N ILE A 157 11.67 2.29 13.30
CA ILE A 157 11.66 1.91 14.71
C ILE A 157 13.08 1.83 15.28
N MET A 158 14.01 1.28 14.51
CA MET A 158 15.42 1.24 14.90
C MET A 158 15.96 2.65 15.14
N ILE A 159 15.77 3.55 14.18
CA ILE A 159 16.19 4.96 14.25
C ILE A 159 15.55 5.66 15.45
N TYR A 160 14.25 5.45 15.68
CA TYR A 160 13.53 5.98 16.83
C TYR A 160 14.14 5.53 18.15
N ASN A 161 14.42 4.23 18.30
CA ASN A 161 14.99 3.65 19.51
C ASN A 161 16.44 4.12 19.77
N GLU A 162 17.15 4.53 18.74
CA GLU A 162 18.49 5.11 18.86
C GLU A 162 18.45 6.59 19.30
N GLY A 163 17.30 7.26 19.21
CA GLY A 163 17.12 8.66 19.62
C GLY A 163 17.62 9.65 18.58
N ILE A 164 16.89 9.79 17.46
CA ILE A 164 17.33 10.55 16.29
C ILE A 164 17.64 12.03 16.58
N LEU A 165 16.93 12.67 17.52
CA LEU A 165 17.21 14.07 17.90
C LEU A 165 18.41 14.24 18.83
N SER A 166 18.99 13.15 19.32
CA SER A 166 20.02 13.17 20.38
C SER A 166 21.34 12.50 19.99
N ASP A 167 21.32 11.59 19.02
CA ASP A 167 22.50 10.85 18.55
C ASP A 167 23.25 11.63 17.45
N GLU A 168 24.53 11.90 17.69
CA GLU A 168 25.38 12.71 16.80
C GLU A 168 25.49 12.16 15.37
N LYS A 169 25.23 10.85 15.16
CA LYS A 169 25.26 10.26 13.82
C LYS A 169 24.18 10.82 12.88
N TYR A 170 23.19 11.52 13.43
CA TYR A 170 22.10 12.12 12.67
C TYR A 170 22.28 13.63 12.44
N ASN A 171 23.36 14.25 12.92
CA ASN A 171 23.57 15.71 12.86
C ASN A 171 23.39 16.30 11.45
N ASP A 172 23.94 15.67 10.41
CA ASP A 172 23.79 16.13 9.02
C ASP A 172 22.31 16.20 8.61
N PHE A 173 21.52 15.21 9.01
CA PHE A 173 20.08 15.20 8.73
C PHE A 173 19.33 16.21 9.60
N ILE A 174 19.73 16.41 10.85
CA ILE A 174 19.14 17.41 11.73
C ILE A 174 19.35 18.83 11.17
N ASP A 175 20.50 19.11 10.57
CA ASP A 175 20.74 20.36 9.86
C ASP A 175 19.82 20.53 8.65
N GLU A 176 19.61 19.47 7.85
CA GLU A 176 18.61 19.51 6.77
C GLU A 176 17.18 19.72 7.32
N LEU A 177 16.83 19.07 8.43
CA LEU A 177 15.53 19.16 9.08
C LEU A 177 15.27 20.57 9.66
N ASN A 178 16.30 21.22 10.19
CA ASN A 178 16.20 22.60 10.69
C ASN A 178 15.89 23.57 9.55
N ASN A 179 16.59 23.43 8.42
CA ASN A 179 16.30 24.23 7.21
C ASN A 179 14.86 23.99 6.70
N PHE A 180 14.41 22.73 6.71
CA PHE A 180 13.04 22.36 6.38
C PHE A 180 12.02 23.03 7.34
N SER A 181 12.31 22.99 8.64
CA SER A 181 11.45 23.56 9.69
C SER A 181 11.29 25.08 9.52
N GLU A 182 12.39 25.78 9.22
CA GLU A 182 12.37 27.21 8.92
C GLU A 182 11.60 27.52 7.63
N LEU A 183 11.88 26.78 6.55
CA LEU A 183 11.27 27.00 5.24
C LEU A 183 9.74 26.83 5.26
N PHE A 184 9.26 25.85 6.02
CA PHE A 184 7.84 25.49 6.08
C PHE A 184 7.13 25.97 7.36
N ASN A 185 7.84 26.70 8.24
CA ASN A 185 7.37 27.19 9.52
C ASN A 185 6.75 26.08 10.39
N ILE A 186 7.49 24.99 10.56
CA ILE A 186 7.17 23.85 11.42
C ILE A 186 8.04 23.91 12.68
N ILE A 187 7.47 23.52 13.82
CA ILE A 187 8.20 23.42 15.09
C ILE A 187 8.11 21.96 15.54
N PHE A 188 9.28 21.32 15.70
CA PHE A 188 9.40 20.02 16.34
C PHE A 188 9.77 20.23 17.82
N GLU A 189 8.86 19.89 18.73
CA GLU A 189 9.16 19.93 20.17
C GLU A 189 10.07 18.76 20.57
N GLN A 190 10.84 18.85 21.66
CA GLN A 190 11.51 17.66 22.21
C GLN A 190 10.47 16.78 22.90
N SER A 191 9.91 15.83 22.16
CA SER A 191 8.90 14.90 22.64
C SER A 191 9.03 13.55 21.95
N GLU A 192 8.48 12.52 22.58
CA GLU A 192 8.38 11.17 22.01
C GLU A 192 7.66 11.19 20.64
N GLY A 193 6.60 12.01 20.53
CA GLY A 193 5.87 12.16 19.27
C GLY A 193 6.71 12.80 18.15
N SER A 194 7.58 13.75 18.50
CA SER A 194 8.49 14.37 17.53
C SER A 194 9.59 13.40 17.09
N GLU A 195 10.15 12.60 18.01
CA GLU A 195 11.13 11.55 17.67
C GLU A 195 10.55 10.57 16.65
N MET A 196 9.29 10.16 16.82
CA MET A 196 8.61 9.29 15.86
C MET A 196 8.41 9.96 14.49
N ILE A 197 7.92 11.21 14.46
CA ILE A 197 7.74 11.95 13.20
C ILE A 197 9.08 12.12 12.48
N VAL A 198 10.12 12.52 13.22
CA VAL A 198 11.43 12.82 12.65
C VAL A 198 12.12 11.55 12.16
N SER A 199 11.94 10.42 12.86
CA SER A 199 12.37 9.10 12.38
C SER A 199 11.64 8.69 11.10
N THR A 200 10.34 8.95 10.99
CA THR A 200 9.57 8.75 9.76
C THR A 200 10.14 9.60 8.62
N ILE A 201 10.33 10.91 8.83
CA ILE A 201 10.88 11.84 7.83
C ILE A 201 12.27 11.38 7.37
N TYR A 202 13.10 10.92 8.30
CA TYR A 202 14.42 10.38 7.98
C TYR A 202 14.32 9.22 7.00
N VAL A 203 13.46 8.24 7.26
CA VAL A 203 13.27 7.08 6.37
C VAL A 203 12.82 7.52 4.98
N LEU A 204 11.88 8.47 4.89
CA LEU A 204 11.40 9.03 3.63
C LEU A 204 12.50 9.75 2.83
N ARG A 205 13.36 10.51 3.52
CA ARG A 205 14.50 11.22 2.92
C ARG A 205 15.62 10.28 2.53
N LYS A 206 16.03 9.41 3.44
CA LYS A 206 17.20 8.55 3.28
C LYS A 206 16.97 7.48 2.23
N TYR A 207 15.85 6.76 2.34
CA TYR A 207 15.59 5.58 1.54
C TYR A 207 14.73 5.90 0.31
N LEU A 208 13.62 6.63 0.45
CA LEU A 208 12.75 6.93 -0.70
C LEU A 208 13.20 8.14 -1.54
N LYS A 209 14.11 8.96 -1.00
CA LYS A 209 14.56 10.22 -1.63
C LYS A 209 13.39 11.17 -1.93
N LEU A 210 12.39 11.22 -1.05
CA LEU A 210 11.29 12.17 -1.21
C LEU A 210 11.77 13.61 -1.04
N GLU A 211 11.29 14.50 -1.88
CA GLU A 211 11.55 15.93 -1.76
C GLU A 211 10.84 16.54 -0.54
N TRP A 212 11.43 17.61 0.01
CA TRP A 212 10.92 18.27 1.20
C TRP A 212 9.48 18.80 1.06
N ASP A 213 9.12 19.30 -0.12
CA ASP A 213 7.75 19.75 -0.41
C ASP A 213 6.74 18.60 -0.32
N THR A 214 7.14 17.41 -0.77
CA THR A 214 6.34 16.18 -0.75
C THR A 214 6.21 15.67 0.68
N ILE A 215 7.27 15.71 1.47
CA ILE A 215 7.23 15.34 2.89
C ILE A 215 6.33 16.31 3.66
N PHE A 216 6.49 17.63 3.47
CA PHE A 216 5.63 18.63 4.09
C PHE A 216 4.15 18.39 3.81
N LYS A 217 3.86 18.10 2.55
CA LYS A 217 2.54 17.73 2.06
C LYS A 217 1.99 16.46 2.74
N LEU A 218 2.81 15.43 2.91
CA LEU A 218 2.43 14.21 3.63
C LEU A 218 2.22 14.45 5.14
N MET A 219 2.97 15.37 5.74
CA MET A 219 2.85 15.73 7.16
C MET A 219 1.62 16.60 7.48
N LYS A 220 1.07 17.32 6.50
CA LYS A 220 0.00 18.31 6.71
C LYS A 220 -1.43 17.77 6.73
N ASP A 221 -1.60 16.46 6.93
CA ASP A 221 -2.88 15.73 7.01
C ASP A 221 -3.71 15.66 5.70
N GLU A 222 -4.41 14.53 5.52
CA GLU A 222 -5.59 14.15 4.67
C GLU A 222 -5.71 14.69 3.22
N ILE A 223 -5.29 15.91 2.97
CA ILE A 223 -5.38 16.69 1.74
C ILE A 223 -4.55 16.06 0.61
N LEU A 224 -3.41 15.41 0.89
CA LEU A 224 -2.67 14.72 -0.19
C LEU A 224 -3.27 13.39 -0.60
N ILE A 225 -3.91 12.68 0.33
CA ILE A 225 -4.69 11.50 -0.01
C ILE A 225 -5.87 11.95 -0.89
N ILE A 226 -6.52 13.06 -0.56
CA ILE A 226 -7.56 13.67 -1.39
C ILE A 226 -7.05 14.01 -2.78
N ASP A 227 -5.98 14.81 -2.89
CA ASP A 227 -5.50 15.28 -4.18
C ASP A 227 -4.98 14.11 -5.04
N ASN A 228 -4.33 13.11 -4.43
CA ASN A 228 -3.92 11.89 -5.12
C ASN A 228 -5.12 11.04 -5.57
N ILE A 229 -6.12 10.84 -4.72
CA ILE A 229 -7.36 10.13 -5.09
C ILE A 229 -8.08 10.89 -6.19
N ILE A 230 -8.19 12.22 -6.09
CA ILE A 230 -8.82 13.07 -7.10
C ILE A 230 -8.06 12.97 -8.42
N ASN A 231 -6.72 13.00 -8.39
CA ASN A 231 -5.89 12.84 -9.58
C ASN A 231 -6.05 11.45 -10.20
N GLU A 232 -6.09 10.39 -9.41
CA GLU A 232 -6.33 9.02 -9.88
C GLU A 232 -7.73 8.88 -10.52
N LEU A 233 -8.77 9.41 -9.85
CA LEU A 233 -10.13 9.43 -10.39
C LEU A 233 -10.21 10.26 -11.69
N ASN A 234 -9.53 11.41 -11.74
CA ASN A 234 -9.42 12.25 -12.94
C ASN A 234 -8.77 11.49 -14.09
N GLU A 235 -7.65 10.81 -13.85
CA GLU A 235 -6.97 10.01 -14.86
C GLU A 235 -7.86 8.89 -15.41
N ILE A 236 -8.53 8.15 -14.52
CA ILE A 236 -9.44 7.05 -14.91
C ILE A 236 -10.54 7.58 -15.83
N VAL A 237 -11.17 8.71 -15.48
CA VAL A 237 -12.23 9.30 -16.28
C VAL A 237 -11.69 9.86 -17.61
N TRP A 238 -10.57 10.57 -17.60
CA TRP A 238 -9.99 11.15 -18.81
C TRP A 238 -9.46 10.11 -19.80
N LYS A 239 -8.96 8.96 -19.32
CA LYS A 239 -8.53 7.83 -20.17
C LYS A 239 -9.66 7.25 -21.03
N LEU A 240 -10.93 7.46 -20.67
CA LEU A 240 -12.07 7.04 -21.49
C LEU A 240 -12.32 7.92 -22.71
N ASN A 241 -11.72 9.11 -22.78
CA ASN A 241 -11.84 10.08 -23.88
C ASN A 241 -13.29 10.34 -24.33
N HIS A 242 -14.24 10.37 -23.38
CA HIS A 242 -15.66 10.57 -23.65
C HIS A 242 -16.09 11.97 -23.19
N ASN A 243 -16.24 12.90 -24.14
CA ASN A 243 -16.44 14.33 -23.85
C ASN A 243 -17.60 14.61 -22.89
N GLU A 244 -18.77 13.99 -23.08
CA GLU A 244 -19.92 14.21 -22.20
C GLU A 244 -19.70 13.71 -20.76
N LEU A 245 -18.94 12.62 -20.59
CA LEU A 245 -18.63 12.06 -19.27
C LEU A 245 -17.59 12.93 -18.57
N ASN A 246 -16.60 13.41 -19.31
CA ASN A 246 -15.58 14.35 -18.82
C ASN A 246 -16.20 15.68 -18.39
N GLU A 247 -17.14 16.22 -19.18
CA GLU A 247 -17.88 17.43 -18.80
C GLU A 247 -18.78 17.20 -17.59
N TYR A 248 -19.45 16.05 -17.51
CA TYR A 248 -20.24 15.69 -16.34
C TYR A 248 -19.36 15.59 -15.09
N TRP A 249 -18.23 14.88 -15.18
CA TRP A 249 -17.27 14.73 -14.10
C TRP A 249 -16.77 16.07 -13.55
N LYS A 250 -16.34 16.98 -14.45
CA LYS A 250 -15.80 18.29 -14.06
C LYS A 250 -16.85 19.22 -13.44
N ASN A 251 -18.10 19.18 -13.92
CA ASN A 251 -19.08 20.22 -13.61
C ASN A 251 -20.22 19.76 -12.68
N LYS A 252 -20.40 18.46 -12.49
CA LYS A 252 -21.60 17.90 -11.84
C LYS A 252 -21.28 17.02 -10.62
N ILE A 253 -20.00 16.84 -10.28
CA ILE A 253 -19.55 16.07 -9.13
C ILE A 253 -18.81 16.98 -8.16
N ASP A 254 -19.25 16.95 -6.91
CA ASP A 254 -18.63 17.60 -5.77
C ASP A 254 -17.97 16.53 -4.89
N ILE A 255 -16.71 16.73 -4.50
CA ILE A 255 -15.92 15.72 -3.79
C ILE A 255 -15.78 16.15 -2.34
N LYS A 256 -16.09 15.23 -1.42
CA LYS A 256 -16.03 15.49 0.02
C LYS A 256 -15.46 14.30 0.77
N ILE A 257 -14.62 14.54 1.77
CA ILE A 257 -14.19 13.50 2.71
C ILE A 257 -15.03 13.53 3.98
N ILE A 258 -15.30 12.33 4.48
CA ILE A 258 -16.05 12.10 5.69
C ILE A 258 -15.28 11.13 6.57
N ASN A 259 -14.84 11.61 7.71
CA ASN A 259 -14.18 10.80 8.72
C ASN A 259 -15.23 10.11 9.60
N ILE A 260 -15.05 8.81 9.80
CA ILE A 260 -16.00 7.98 10.55
C ILE A 260 -15.48 7.82 11.96
N ASN A 261 -16.21 8.44 12.90
CA ASN A 261 -15.87 8.41 14.31
C ASN A 261 -16.83 7.49 15.08
N TYR A 262 -16.28 6.77 16.06
CA TYR A 262 -17.06 5.94 16.99
C TYR A 262 -16.93 6.48 18.42
N LEU A 263 -18.06 6.60 19.10
CA LEU A 263 -18.14 6.98 20.50
C LEU A 263 -18.23 5.72 21.36
N LYS A 264 -17.39 5.65 22.39
CA LYS A 264 -17.49 4.59 23.40
C LYS A 264 -18.67 4.89 24.33
N ASP A 265 -19.64 3.98 24.38
CA ASP A 265 -20.74 4.08 25.34
C ASP A 265 -20.31 3.65 26.75
N LYS A 266 -21.18 3.90 27.74
CA LYS A 266 -20.93 3.57 29.16
C LYS A 266 -20.74 2.06 29.40
N SER A 267 -21.15 1.21 28.47
CA SER A 267 -21.05 -0.24 28.51
C SER A 267 -19.85 -0.78 27.71
N ARG A 268 -18.92 0.11 27.27
CA ARG A 268 -17.76 -0.19 26.41
C ARG A 268 -18.10 -0.63 24.98
N ASN A 269 -19.33 -0.42 24.51
CA ASN A 269 -19.69 -0.64 23.10
C ASN A 269 -19.35 0.59 22.24
N TYR A 270 -18.95 0.38 20.99
CA TYR A 270 -18.58 1.45 20.05
C TYR A 270 -19.76 1.91 19.18
N LYS A 271 -20.39 3.02 19.54
CA LYS A 271 -21.51 3.57 18.76
C LYS A 271 -21.04 4.62 17.76
N LEU A 272 -21.41 4.46 16.49
CA LEU A 272 -21.15 5.43 15.43
C LEU A 272 -21.63 6.85 15.78
N ASP A 273 -20.76 7.85 15.62
CA ASP A 273 -21.11 9.26 15.78
C ASP A 273 -21.86 9.81 14.54
N SER A 274 -23.12 9.43 14.43
CA SER A 274 -24.00 9.92 13.36
C SER A 274 -24.18 11.45 13.35
N LYS A 275 -23.92 12.16 14.47
CA LYS A 275 -24.02 13.63 14.51
C LYS A 275 -22.81 14.25 13.83
N ASN A 276 -21.61 13.74 14.10
CA ASN A 276 -20.38 14.18 13.45
C ASN A 276 -20.44 13.95 11.93
N ILE A 277 -20.92 12.78 11.46
CA ILE A 277 -21.10 12.53 10.03
C ILE A 277 -22.07 13.54 9.40
N ARG A 278 -23.19 13.85 10.07
CA ARG A 278 -24.16 14.83 9.57
C ARG A 278 -23.54 16.23 9.44
N GLN A 279 -22.78 16.66 10.44
CA GLN A 279 -22.07 17.95 10.40
C GLN A 279 -21.11 18.01 9.22
N GLN A 280 -20.36 16.93 8.98
CA GLN A 280 -19.42 16.85 7.86
C GLN A 280 -20.11 16.90 6.50
N PHE A 281 -21.41 16.60 6.37
CA PHE A 281 -22.14 16.82 5.10
C PHE A 281 -22.63 18.27 4.91
N ASN A 282 -22.56 19.14 5.92
CA ASN A 282 -23.14 20.50 5.93
C ASN A 282 -24.67 20.56 5.70
N GLU A 283 -25.40 19.47 5.95
CA GLU A 283 -26.84 19.40 5.72
C GLU A 283 -27.63 19.66 7.00
N LYS A 284 -28.74 20.41 6.90
CA LYS A 284 -29.52 20.87 8.07
C LYS A 284 -30.39 19.77 8.66
N THR A 285 -30.89 18.84 7.84
CA THR A 285 -31.81 17.78 8.28
C THR A 285 -31.45 16.38 7.77
N THR A 286 -32.05 15.36 8.38
CA THR A 286 -31.88 13.97 7.93
C THR A 286 -32.45 13.73 6.52
N ASP A 287 -33.50 14.46 6.14
CA ASP A 287 -34.16 14.24 4.86
C ASP A 287 -33.34 14.82 3.70
N ASP A 288 -32.60 15.91 3.94
CA ASP A 288 -31.62 16.45 2.99
C ASP A 288 -30.51 15.42 2.69
N LEU A 289 -29.98 14.77 3.74
CA LEU A 289 -28.97 13.72 3.61
C LEU A 289 -29.44 12.49 2.83
N LYS A 290 -30.73 12.15 2.91
CA LYS A 290 -31.31 11.04 2.13
C LYS A 290 -31.42 11.36 0.64
N GLN A 291 -31.30 12.63 0.26
CA GLN A 291 -31.31 13.06 -1.14
C GLN A 291 -29.91 13.06 -1.76
N VAL A 292 -28.85 13.15 -0.93
CA VAL A 292 -27.46 13.09 -1.38
C VAL A 292 -27.18 11.74 -2.05
N SER A 293 -27.12 11.76 -3.38
CA SER A 293 -26.87 10.60 -4.22
C SER A 293 -25.53 10.73 -4.92
N GLY A 294 -24.79 9.64 -5.00
CA GLY A 294 -23.42 9.69 -5.50
C GLY A 294 -22.69 8.37 -5.31
N ILE A 295 -21.38 8.44 -5.46
CA ILE A 295 -20.46 7.31 -5.27
C ILE A 295 -19.73 7.55 -3.95
N TYR A 296 -19.43 6.48 -3.25
CA TYR A 296 -18.63 6.54 -2.03
C TYR A 296 -17.54 5.49 -2.07
N LEU A 297 -16.34 5.91 -1.70
CA LEU A 297 -15.15 5.08 -1.57
C LEU A 297 -14.83 4.99 -0.08
N ILE A 298 -14.93 3.81 0.50
CA ILE A 298 -14.62 3.55 1.90
C ILE A 298 -13.16 3.15 1.97
N TYR A 299 -12.40 3.91 2.75
CA TYR A 299 -11.04 3.59 3.13
C TYR A 299 -11.03 3.04 4.55
N ARG A 300 -10.26 1.97 4.75
CA ARG A 300 -10.06 1.29 6.03
C ARG A 300 -8.55 1.23 6.27
N ASN A 301 -8.07 1.89 7.33
CA ASN A 301 -6.64 2.07 7.63
C ASN A 301 -5.88 2.54 6.37
N GLY A 302 -6.30 3.68 5.83
CA GLY A 302 -5.68 4.30 4.64
C GLY A 302 -5.87 3.57 3.31
N ARG A 303 -6.43 2.35 3.29
CA ARG A 303 -6.57 1.53 2.07
C ARG A 303 -7.97 1.51 1.52
N LEU A 304 -8.10 1.56 0.20
CA LEU A 304 -9.39 1.44 -0.48
C LEU A 304 -10.01 0.06 -0.22
N PHE A 305 -11.06 0.05 0.57
CA PHE A 305 -11.73 -1.17 1.01
C PHE A 305 -12.93 -1.48 0.14
N TYR A 306 -13.77 -0.49 -0.16
CA TYR A 306 -15.03 -0.69 -0.87
C TYR A 306 -15.42 0.53 -1.69
N ILE A 307 -15.99 0.32 -2.87
CA ILE A 307 -16.64 1.37 -3.66
C ILE A 307 -18.11 0.99 -3.84
N GLY A 308 -19.00 1.97 -3.76
CA GLY A 308 -20.39 1.74 -4.08
C GLY A 308 -21.17 2.99 -4.44
N GLU A 309 -22.40 2.78 -4.92
CA GLU A 309 -23.30 3.86 -5.32
C GLU A 309 -24.60 3.92 -4.50
N GLY A 310 -25.21 5.10 -4.53
CA GLY A 310 -26.60 5.31 -4.15
C GLY A 310 -26.78 6.51 -3.24
N LYS A 311 -27.75 6.42 -2.32
CA LYS A 311 -27.98 7.43 -1.28
C LYS A 311 -26.87 7.34 -0.23
N VAL A 312 -25.82 8.14 -0.44
CA VAL A 312 -24.50 7.95 0.19
C VAL A 312 -24.60 7.85 1.70
N TYR A 313 -25.23 8.83 2.35
CA TYR A 313 -25.41 8.83 3.81
C TYR A 313 -26.09 7.55 4.33
N THR A 314 -27.16 7.11 3.67
CA THR A 314 -27.90 5.90 4.09
C THR A 314 -27.06 4.64 3.89
N ARG A 315 -26.26 4.58 2.81
CA ARG A 315 -25.38 3.45 2.50
C ARG A 315 -24.22 3.36 3.48
N ILE A 316 -23.55 4.48 3.78
CA ILE A 316 -22.50 4.57 4.81
C ILE A 316 -23.03 4.05 6.14
N LEU A 317 -24.17 4.58 6.62
CA LEU A 317 -24.78 4.09 7.86
C LEU A 317 -25.12 2.60 7.80
N ARG A 318 -25.60 2.10 6.66
CA ARG A 318 -25.92 0.67 6.52
C ARG A 318 -24.68 -0.21 6.60
N HIS A 319 -23.54 0.21 6.03
CA HIS A 319 -22.31 -0.58 6.05
C HIS A 319 -21.63 -0.54 7.41
N ILE A 320 -21.57 0.65 8.01
CA ILE A 320 -20.75 0.94 9.19
C ILE A 320 -21.51 0.61 10.49
N ASN A 321 -22.84 0.57 10.45
CA ASN A 321 -23.70 0.22 11.59
C ASN A 321 -24.18 -1.25 11.58
N LYS A 322 -23.65 -2.08 10.67
CA LYS A 322 -23.94 -3.53 10.58
C LYS A 322 -23.64 -4.35 11.84
N PRO A 323 -22.64 -4.03 12.69
CA PRO A 323 -22.39 -4.78 13.93
C PRO A 323 -23.57 -4.81 14.92
N TYR A 324 -24.60 -3.98 14.70
CA TYR A 324 -25.72 -3.77 15.63
C TYR A 324 -27.07 -4.29 15.13
N ARG A 325 -27.12 -5.04 14.02
CA ARG A 325 -28.37 -5.68 13.55
C ARG A 325 -28.19 -7.19 13.46
N PRO A 326 -29.02 -7.99 14.16
CA PRO A 326 -29.05 -9.43 13.93
C PRO A 326 -29.49 -9.69 12.48
N VAL A 327 -28.70 -10.48 11.77
CA VAL A 327 -28.97 -10.85 10.37
C VAL A 327 -29.47 -12.30 10.36
N VAL A 328 -30.51 -12.57 9.57
CA VAL A 328 -31.07 -13.91 9.38
C VAL A 328 -30.85 -14.31 7.91
N GLY A 329 -30.17 -15.44 7.65
CA GLY A 329 -30.03 -16.07 6.31
C GLY A 329 -28.67 -15.87 5.60
N GLU A 330 -28.60 -16.31 4.33
CA GLU A 330 -27.41 -16.34 3.41
C GLU A 330 -26.63 -15.01 3.24
N ILE A 331 -27.07 -13.94 3.90
CA ILE A 331 -26.46 -12.61 3.90
C ILE A 331 -25.24 -12.55 4.86
N GLU A 332 -25.05 -13.55 5.74
CA GLU A 332 -23.95 -13.60 6.73
C GLU A 332 -22.55 -13.44 6.10
N ASP A 333 -22.27 -14.07 4.95
CA ASP A 333 -20.90 -14.09 4.38
C ASP A 333 -20.50 -12.81 3.62
N ARG A 334 -21.46 -11.96 3.22
CA ARG A 334 -21.17 -10.61 2.69
C ARG A 334 -20.98 -9.57 3.80
N ILE A 335 -21.32 -9.93 5.04
CA ILE A 335 -21.31 -8.99 6.18
C ILE A 335 -20.07 -9.14 7.05
N LYS A 336 -19.46 -10.33 7.13
CA LYS A 336 -18.25 -10.60 7.93
C LYS A 336 -17.14 -9.55 7.75
N GLU A 337 -16.84 -9.17 6.52
CA GLU A 337 -15.78 -8.19 6.20
C GLU A 337 -16.04 -6.77 6.75
N PHE A 338 -17.30 -6.44 7.05
CA PHE A 338 -17.71 -5.16 7.67
C PHE A 338 -17.95 -5.28 9.18
N VAL A 339 -17.81 -6.48 9.79
CA VAL A 339 -18.09 -6.68 11.22
C VAL A 339 -17.07 -5.94 12.08
N ASP A 340 -15.78 -6.00 11.75
CA ASP A 340 -14.71 -5.42 12.57
C ASP A 340 -14.36 -3.98 12.20
N ILE A 341 -15.10 -3.37 11.28
CA ILE A 341 -14.80 -2.04 10.72
C ILE A 341 -14.73 -0.91 11.77
N TYR A 342 -15.30 -1.14 12.96
CA TYR A 342 -15.30 -0.17 14.06
C TYR A 342 -14.02 -0.18 14.91
N TYR A 343 -13.13 -1.16 14.71
CA TYR A 343 -11.80 -1.17 15.31
C TYR A 343 -10.76 -0.42 14.48
N ASP A 344 -11.12 -0.03 13.26
CA ASP A 344 -10.21 0.55 12.29
C ASP A 344 -10.41 2.06 12.14
N GLU A 345 -9.39 2.72 11.59
CA GLU A 345 -9.54 4.06 11.07
C GLU A 345 -10.33 4.00 9.76
N VAL A 346 -11.43 4.72 9.69
CA VAL A 346 -12.33 4.67 8.52
C VAL A 346 -12.60 6.08 8.03
N SER A 347 -12.30 6.30 6.75
CA SER A 347 -12.64 7.53 6.04
C SER A 347 -13.42 7.18 4.77
N VAL A 348 -14.27 8.11 4.33
CA VAL A 348 -15.10 7.92 3.15
C VAL A 348 -14.97 9.12 2.23
N VAL A 349 -14.48 8.88 1.01
CA VAL A 349 -14.55 9.86 -0.07
C VAL A 349 -15.91 9.77 -0.72
N VAL A 350 -16.62 10.88 -0.79
CA VAL A 350 -17.96 11.02 -1.35
C VAL A 350 -17.90 11.86 -2.61
N LEU A 351 -18.33 11.26 -3.72
CA LEU A 351 -18.52 11.92 -5.00
C LEU A 351 -20.01 12.28 -5.11
N LYS A 352 -20.39 13.43 -4.57
CA LYS A 352 -21.77 13.96 -4.55
C LYS A 352 -22.17 14.40 -5.95
N MET A 353 -23.22 13.79 -6.50
CA MET A 353 -23.74 14.19 -7.81
C MET A 353 -24.77 15.30 -7.64
N SER A 354 -24.65 16.35 -8.47
CA SER A 354 -25.59 17.48 -8.49
C SER A 354 -27.00 17.09 -8.94
N ASN A 355 -27.15 16.04 -9.76
CA ASN A 355 -28.44 15.49 -10.17
C ASN A 355 -28.61 14.03 -9.68
N PRO A 356 -29.41 13.79 -8.62
CA PRO A 356 -29.65 12.46 -8.06
C PRO A 356 -30.25 11.44 -9.05
N SER A 357 -30.92 11.92 -10.10
CA SER A 357 -31.66 11.11 -11.07
C SER A 357 -30.75 10.40 -12.09
N ASP A 358 -29.48 10.78 -12.19
CA ASP A 358 -28.53 10.27 -13.19
C ASP A 358 -27.94 8.90 -12.79
N ARG A 359 -28.83 7.95 -12.52
CA ARG A 359 -28.47 6.60 -12.06
C ARG A 359 -27.53 5.86 -13.02
N LYS A 360 -27.72 6.00 -14.33
CA LYS A 360 -26.89 5.31 -15.33
C LYS A 360 -25.43 5.76 -15.27
N ILE A 361 -25.20 7.08 -15.19
CA ILE A 361 -23.86 7.66 -15.07
C ILE A 361 -23.21 7.21 -13.75
N ARG A 362 -23.99 7.21 -12.66
CA ARG A 362 -23.49 6.79 -11.36
C ARG A 362 -23.02 5.34 -11.33
N ILE A 363 -23.80 4.43 -11.92
CA ILE A 363 -23.43 3.00 -12.05
C ILE A 363 -22.20 2.85 -12.96
N LEU A 364 -22.15 3.61 -14.06
CA LEU A 364 -21.00 3.56 -14.96
C LEU A 364 -19.70 3.98 -14.26
N LEU A 365 -19.73 5.11 -13.55
CA LEU A 365 -18.57 5.62 -12.81
C LEU A 365 -18.17 4.70 -11.66
N GLU A 366 -19.12 4.15 -10.90
CA GLU A 366 -18.82 3.18 -9.84
C GLU A 366 -18.12 1.94 -10.41
N ASN A 367 -18.67 1.33 -11.47
CA ASN A 367 -18.01 0.21 -12.14
C ASN A 367 -16.61 0.57 -12.63
N LEU A 368 -16.48 1.73 -13.28
CA LEU A 368 -15.20 2.22 -13.79
C LEU A 368 -14.15 2.31 -12.68
N PHE A 369 -14.48 2.93 -11.55
CA PHE A 369 -13.58 3.05 -10.40
C PHE A 369 -13.30 1.69 -9.76
N THR A 370 -14.32 0.84 -9.59
CA THR A 370 -14.17 -0.50 -9.02
C THR A 370 -13.22 -1.35 -9.85
N TYR A 371 -13.31 -1.31 -11.18
CA TYR A 371 -12.43 -2.08 -12.07
C TYR A 371 -10.99 -1.56 -12.12
N ASN A 372 -10.80 -0.23 -12.07
CA ASN A 372 -9.46 0.35 -12.20
C ASN A 372 -8.70 0.38 -10.85
N MET A 373 -9.40 0.61 -9.74
CA MET A 373 -8.77 0.76 -8.42
C MET A 373 -8.77 -0.54 -7.60
N LEU A 374 -9.58 -1.53 -7.99
CA LEU A 374 -9.66 -2.88 -7.40
C LEU A 374 -9.71 -2.86 -5.86
N PRO A 375 -10.81 -2.37 -5.26
CA PRO A 375 -10.95 -2.28 -3.81
C PRO A 375 -10.81 -3.66 -3.15
N SER A 376 -10.30 -3.67 -1.92
CA SER A 376 -9.90 -4.90 -1.24
C SER A 376 -11.06 -5.89 -1.08
N PHE A 377 -12.28 -5.39 -0.84
CA PHE A 377 -13.50 -6.20 -0.77
C PHE A 377 -13.84 -6.89 -2.11
N THR A 378 -13.67 -6.20 -3.23
CA THR A 378 -13.94 -6.79 -4.57
C THR A 378 -12.96 -7.91 -4.90
N LYS A 379 -11.70 -7.82 -4.46
CA LYS A 379 -10.73 -8.93 -4.59
C LYS A 379 -11.21 -10.18 -3.85
N VAL A 380 -11.75 -10.02 -2.64
CA VAL A 380 -12.33 -11.12 -1.85
C VAL A 380 -13.55 -11.73 -2.57
N GLU A 381 -14.44 -10.91 -3.13
CA GLU A 381 -15.60 -11.42 -3.89
C GLU A 381 -15.20 -12.17 -5.16
N ILE A 382 -14.21 -11.68 -5.90
CA ILE A 382 -13.67 -12.38 -7.08
C ILE A 382 -13.07 -13.72 -6.68
N ASN A 383 -12.25 -13.76 -5.64
CA ASN A 383 -11.64 -15.00 -5.15
C ASN A 383 -12.70 -16.01 -4.67
N ARG A 384 -13.77 -15.54 -4.01
CA ARG A 384 -14.89 -16.39 -3.61
C ARG A 384 -15.61 -16.98 -4.82
N ALA A 385 -15.93 -16.17 -5.83
CA ALA A 385 -16.58 -16.64 -7.06
C ALA A 385 -15.70 -17.64 -7.85
N LEU A 386 -14.38 -17.43 -7.88
CA LEU A 386 -13.43 -18.36 -8.51
C LEU A 386 -13.36 -19.70 -7.76
N ASN A 387 -13.43 -19.67 -6.42
CA ASN A 387 -13.42 -20.88 -5.60
C ASN A 387 -14.75 -21.66 -5.72
N GLU A 388 -15.89 -20.97 -5.77
CA GLU A 388 -17.20 -21.61 -6.01
C GLU A 388 -17.25 -22.30 -7.38
N ASN A 389 -16.73 -21.67 -8.43
CA ASN A 389 -16.64 -22.26 -9.76
C ASN A 389 -15.68 -23.46 -9.83
N LYS A 390 -14.54 -23.42 -9.13
CA LYS A 390 -13.65 -24.58 -9.00
C LYS A 390 -14.32 -25.75 -8.28
N THR A 391 -15.16 -25.47 -7.28
CA THR A 391 -15.86 -26.50 -6.51
C THR A 391 -16.95 -27.17 -7.36
N ASN A 392 -17.61 -26.43 -8.26
CA ASN A 392 -18.58 -27.00 -9.20
C ASN A 392 -17.90 -27.84 -10.29
N LEU A 393 -16.73 -27.42 -10.79
CA LEU A 393 -15.95 -28.16 -11.79
C LEU A 393 -15.29 -29.45 -11.27
N ILE A 394 -15.24 -29.66 -9.95
CA ILE A 394 -14.74 -30.90 -9.32
C ILE A 394 -15.89 -31.89 -9.04
N ASN A 395 -17.13 -31.40 -9.06
CA ASN A 395 -18.34 -32.19 -8.78
C ASN A 395 -19.14 -32.55 -10.05
N ASP A 396 -18.74 -32.04 -11.22
CA ASP A 396 -19.16 -32.47 -12.56
C ASP A 396 -18.03 -33.27 -13.23
#